data_AF-A0A702DRS1-F1
#
_entry.id   AF-A0A702DRS1-F1
#
_cell.length_a   1.000
_cell.length_b   1.000
_cell.length_c   1.000
_cell.angle_alpha   90.00
_cell.angle_beta   90.00
_cell.angle_gamma   90.00
#
_symmetry.space_group_name_H-M   'P 1'
#
loop_
_entity.id
_entity.type
_entity.pdbx_description
1 polymer ?
#
loop_
_entity_poly.entity_id
_entity_poly.type
_entity_poly.pdbx_seq_one_letter_code
_entity_poly.pdbx_strand_id
1 'polypeptide(L)'
;MSMTATLSLKKLEEHFGIQDQLSLEGYNSIFDIIHKTKTEFIKQHSGRWGAKAKNIYDVAASYATQIMLLSRKNKITQSFEKSMDLLSVDASLTSLYSNSSPTISPKNGPTWQTLFAENWSEYCQTSAPEANDSPVSYLSWLYNQALSYEKQMGENDIISLSTRRPDLAELMLDNDAVNQVVPSLQLVNEILEQSVTPYVSMINSKSTVSEVLATTRYPTQLPYHYPHQQALLSLKDSDESLQAVKKKQIPHGPIL
;
A
#
# COMPACT_ATOMS: atom_id res chain seq x y z
N MET A 1 4.11 -10.62 19.78
CA MET A 1 5.59 -10.66 19.89
C MET A 1 6.04 -9.29 20.36
N SER A 2 6.67 -9.19 21.54
CA SER A 2 7.21 -7.92 22.04
C SER A 2 8.44 -7.57 21.19
N MET A 3 8.32 -6.57 20.31
CA MET A 3 9.41 -6.09 19.48
C MET A 3 10.44 -5.42 20.41
N THR A 4 11.61 -6.02 20.56
CA THR A 4 12.65 -5.51 21.45
C THR A 4 13.36 -4.34 20.79
N ALA A 5 13.51 -3.23 21.52
CA ALA A 5 14.25 -2.07 21.03
C ALA A 5 15.72 -2.43 20.70
N THR A 6 16.20 -1.94 19.56
CA THR A 6 17.58 -2.18 19.11
C THR A 6 18.61 -1.63 20.12
N LEU A 7 19.78 -2.28 20.20
CA LEU A 7 20.89 -1.85 21.07
C LEU A 7 21.27 -0.38 20.84
N SER A 8 21.26 0.06 19.59
CA SER A 8 21.57 1.44 19.21
C SER A 8 20.57 2.44 19.78
N LEU A 9 19.28 2.10 19.80
CA LEU A 9 18.25 2.96 20.39
C LEU A 9 18.45 3.09 21.90
N LYS A 10 18.74 1.98 22.60
CA LYS A 10 19.06 1.99 24.03
C LYS A 10 20.28 2.85 24.36
N LYS A 11 21.33 2.80 23.53
CA LYS A 11 22.52 3.65 23.68
C LYS A 11 22.20 5.14 23.48
N LEU A 12 21.26 5.45 22.59
CA LEU A 12 20.78 6.81 22.40
C LEU A 12 19.98 7.28 23.62
N GLU A 13 19.08 6.44 24.13
CA GLU A 13 18.30 6.70 25.34
C GLU A 13 19.20 6.97 26.56
N GLU A 14 20.23 6.15 26.75
CA GLU A 14 21.26 6.33 27.79
C GLU A 14 21.96 7.69 27.67
N HIS A 15 22.36 8.09 26.45
CA HIS A 15 23.06 9.35 26.20
C HIS A 15 22.25 10.59 26.60
N PHE A 16 20.92 10.53 26.50
CA PHE A 16 20.03 11.63 26.88
C PHE A 16 19.39 11.47 28.26
N GLY A 17 19.67 10.38 28.98
CA GLY A 17 19.05 10.06 30.27
C GLY A 17 17.55 9.78 30.17
N ILE A 18 17.10 9.29 29.01
CA ILE A 18 15.71 9.03 28.66
C ILE A 18 15.53 7.52 28.52
N GLN A 19 15.53 6.79 29.63
CA GLN A 19 15.40 5.32 29.59
C GLN A 19 13.99 4.91 29.18
N ASP A 20 13.90 4.05 28.16
CA ASP A 20 12.69 3.39 27.65
C ASP A 20 11.55 4.33 27.20
N GLN A 21 11.75 5.65 27.12
CA GLN A 21 10.66 6.54 26.66
C GLN A 21 10.47 6.49 25.15
N LEU A 22 11.52 6.23 24.35
CA LEU A 22 11.37 6.11 22.90
C LEU A 22 10.71 4.77 22.55
N SER A 23 11.01 3.72 23.30
CA SER A 23 10.35 2.41 23.13
C SER A 23 8.86 2.46 23.51
N LEU A 24 8.49 3.20 24.57
CA LEU A 24 7.09 3.44 24.93
C LEU A 24 6.30 4.21 23.86
N GLU A 25 6.95 5.11 23.12
CA GLU A 25 6.35 5.85 22.00
C GLU A 25 6.26 5.02 20.70
N GLY A 26 6.70 3.76 20.73
CA GLY A 26 6.62 2.85 19.59
C GLY A 26 7.80 2.92 18.62
N TYR A 27 8.90 3.61 18.97
CA TYR A 27 10.13 3.55 18.18
C TYR A 27 10.91 2.29 18.55
N ASN A 28 11.14 1.41 17.58
CA ASN A 28 11.89 0.17 17.78
C ASN A 28 13.36 0.32 17.37
N SER A 29 13.62 1.21 16.42
CA SER A 29 14.92 1.47 15.82
C SER A 29 15.20 2.97 15.70
N ILE A 30 16.48 3.34 15.68
CA ILE A 30 16.91 4.70 15.32
C ILE A 30 16.42 5.08 13.91
N PHE A 31 16.31 4.09 13.01
CA PHE A 31 15.80 4.32 11.66
C PHE A 31 14.32 4.74 11.64
N ASP A 32 13.52 4.33 12.62
CA ASP A 32 12.11 4.74 12.73
C ASP A 32 12.01 6.24 13.06
N ILE A 33 12.98 6.77 13.82
CA ILE A 33 13.10 8.20 14.13
C ILE A 33 13.44 8.98 12.86
N ILE A 34 14.41 8.50 12.07
CA ILE A 34 14.90 9.17 10.86
C ILE A 34 13.92 9.05 9.69
N HIS A 35 13.06 8.04 9.71
CA HIS A 35 11.98 7.90 8.73
C HIS A 35 10.99 9.07 8.81
N LYS A 36 10.86 9.71 9.98
CA LYS A 36 10.13 10.97 10.14
C LYS A 36 11.03 12.16 9.82
N THR A 37 10.43 13.23 9.31
CA THR A 37 11.17 14.47 9.10
C THR A 37 11.54 15.11 10.44
N LYS A 38 12.65 15.85 10.47
CA LYS A 38 13.12 16.56 11.67
C LYS A 38 12.03 17.48 12.26
N THR A 39 11.29 18.16 11.41
CA THR A 39 10.20 19.07 11.80
C THR A 39 9.02 18.32 12.43
N GLU A 40 8.64 17.16 11.86
CA GLU A 40 7.57 16.33 12.44
C GLU A 40 7.97 15.77 13.79
N PHE A 41 9.21 15.28 13.93
CA PHE A 41 9.72 14.76 15.19
C PHE A 41 9.73 15.84 16.29
N ILE A 42 10.20 17.04 15.95
CA ILE A 42 10.20 18.17 16.89
C ILE A 42 8.76 18.57 17.24
N LYS A 43 7.84 18.63 16.28
CA LYS A 43 6.44 18.97 16.53
C LYS A 43 5.81 17.97 17.51
N GLN A 44 5.96 16.67 17.25
CA GLN A 44 5.41 15.59 18.07
C GLN A 44 5.96 15.59 19.49
N HIS A 45 7.27 15.82 19.66
CA HIS A 45 7.94 15.70 20.96
C HIS A 45 8.29 17.04 21.63
N SER A 46 7.78 18.15 21.10
CA SER A 46 8.02 19.50 21.63
C SER A 46 7.54 19.65 23.08
N GLY A 47 6.44 19.00 23.46
CA GLY A 47 5.89 19.07 24.82
C GLY A 47 6.72 18.35 25.89
N ARG A 48 7.34 17.20 25.57
CA ARG A 48 8.08 16.39 26.56
C ARG A 48 9.57 16.68 26.60
N TRP A 49 10.19 16.81 25.42
CA TRP A 49 11.64 16.97 25.31
C TRP A 49 12.05 18.40 24.93
N GLY A 50 11.11 19.25 24.49
CA GLY A 50 11.37 20.66 24.17
C GLY A 50 12.57 20.83 23.24
N ALA A 51 13.54 21.64 23.67
CA ALA A 51 14.78 21.87 22.92
C ALA A 51 15.65 20.60 22.74
N LYS A 52 15.52 19.59 23.61
CA LYS A 52 16.28 18.33 23.51
C LYS A 52 15.83 17.47 22.34
N ALA A 53 14.59 17.60 21.87
CA ALA A 53 14.07 16.83 20.73
C ALA A 53 14.92 17.04 19.46
N LYS A 54 15.39 18.27 19.23
CA LYS A 54 16.28 18.58 18.11
C LYS A 54 17.61 17.81 18.21
N ASN A 55 18.22 17.81 19.39
CA ASN A 55 19.50 17.15 19.62
C ASN A 55 19.37 15.63 19.55
N ILE A 56 18.26 15.07 20.05
CA ILE A 56 17.93 13.64 19.94
C ILE A 56 17.87 13.22 18.47
N TYR A 57 17.18 13.99 17.62
CA TYR A 57 17.11 13.71 16.19
C TYR A 57 18.49 13.81 15.51
N ASP A 58 19.28 14.82 15.83
CA ASP A 58 20.61 15.01 15.23
C ASP A 58 21.59 13.89 15.62
N VAL A 59 21.56 13.45 16.89
CA VAL A 59 22.36 12.30 17.35
C VAL A 59 21.84 10.99 16.75
N ALA A 60 20.53 10.79 16.68
CA ALA A 60 19.92 9.65 15.99
C ALA A 60 20.41 9.56 14.54
N ALA A 61 20.33 10.68 13.80
CA ALA A 61 20.83 10.77 12.43
C ALA A 61 22.31 10.36 12.34
N SER A 62 23.15 10.87 13.25
CA SER A 62 24.57 10.51 13.31
C SER A 62 24.83 9.03 13.61
N TYR A 63 24.03 8.40 14.47
CA TYR A 63 24.16 6.98 14.76
C TYR A 63 23.73 6.12 13.59
N ALA A 64 22.64 6.50 12.90
CA ALA A 64 22.22 5.76 11.71
C ALA A 64 23.23 5.85 10.57
N THR A 65 23.88 7.00 10.36
CA THR A 65 24.95 7.09 9.38
C THR A 65 26.11 6.19 9.74
N GLN A 66 26.51 6.14 11.02
CA GLN A 66 27.55 5.21 11.50
C GLN A 66 27.16 3.74 11.27
N ILE A 67 25.93 3.35 11.61
CA ILE A 67 25.43 1.98 11.40
C ILE A 67 25.43 1.64 9.92
N MET A 68 24.98 2.55 9.06
CA MET A 68 24.96 2.38 7.61
C MET A 68 26.38 2.20 7.05
N LEU A 69 27.35 2.99 7.53
CA LEU A 69 28.75 2.88 7.15
C LEU A 69 29.38 1.57 7.61
N LEU A 70 29.13 1.15 8.86
CA LEU A 70 29.63 -0.11 9.40
C LEU A 70 29.02 -1.31 8.67
N SER A 71 27.71 -1.28 8.41
CA SER A 71 27.03 -2.31 7.62
C SER A 71 27.62 -2.41 6.21
N ARG A 72 27.84 -1.26 5.55
CA ARG A 72 28.51 -1.21 4.24
C ARG A 72 29.91 -1.79 4.30
N LYS A 73 30.72 -1.42 5.30
CA LYS A 73 32.07 -1.96 5.49
C LYS A 73 32.02 -3.49 5.64
N ASN A 74 31.15 -4.01 6.50
CA ASN A 74 31.02 -5.45 6.74
C ASN A 74 30.59 -6.22 5.48
N LYS A 75 29.67 -5.66 4.68
CA LYS A 75 29.28 -6.26 3.39
C LYS A 75 30.46 -6.31 2.40
N ILE A 76 31.29 -5.27 2.36
CA ILE A 76 32.48 -5.21 1.49
C ILE A 76 33.55 -6.21 1.97
N THR A 77 33.79 -6.32 3.28
CA THR A 77 34.78 -7.29 3.80
C THR A 77 34.33 -8.72 3.55
N GLN A 78 33.04 -9.04 3.78
CA GLN A 78 32.49 -10.37 3.48
C GLN A 78 32.59 -10.71 1.99
N SER A 79 32.33 -9.74 1.10
CA SER A 79 32.44 -9.98 -0.34
C SER A 79 33.89 -10.16 -0.81
N PHE A 80 34.84 -9.49 -0.15
CA PHE A 80 36.28 -9.68 -0.37
C PHE A 80 36.75 -11.04 0.13
N GLU A 81 36.41 -11.43 1.36
CA GLU A 81 36.74 -12.75 1.92
C GLU A 81 36.20 -13.88 1.05
N LYS A 82 34.93 -13.80 0.63
CA LYS A 82 34.33 -14.78 -0.29
C LYS A 82 35.04 -14.87 -1.64
N SER A 83 35.54 -13.75 -2.17
CA SER A 83 36.30 -13.76 -3.42
C SER A 83 37.70 -14.37 -3.26
N MET A 84 38.34 -14.14 -2.12
CA MET A 84 39.64 -14.75 -1.79
C MET A 84 39.53 -16.27 -1.59
N ASP A 85 38.43 -16.74 -0.97
CA ASP A 85 38.17 -18.16 -0.77
C ASP A 85 38.01 -18.90 -2.11
N LEU A 86 37.29 -18.30 -3.07
CA LEU A 86 37.14 -18.85 -4.43
C LEU A 86 38.45 -18.85 -5.25
N LEU A 87 39.37 -17.91 -4.99
CA LEU A 87 40.67 -17.85 -5.65
C LEU A 87 41.69 -18.83 -5.02
N SER A 88 41.48 -19.26 -3.77
CA SER A 88 42.40 -20.14 -3.05
C SER A 88 42.52 -21.56 -3.64
N VAL A 89 41.54 -22.01 -4.41
CA VAL A 89 41.53 -23.35 -5.03
C VAL A 89 42.49 -23.42 -6.23
N ASP A 90 42.72 -22.31 -6.96
CA ASP A 90 43.59 -22.26 -8.16
C ASP A 90 44.86 -21.39 -7.99
N ALA A 91 44.99 -20.62 -6.90
CA ALA A 91 46.13 -19.72 -6.66
C ALA A 91 47.48 -20.42 -6.41
N SER A 92 47.49 -21.75 -6.23
CA SER A 92 48.70 -22.54 -6.02
C SER A 92 49.63 -22.58 -7.24
N LEU A 93 49.17 -22.18 -8.43
CA LEU A 93 49.94 -22.32 -9.68
C LEU A 93 50.15 -21.03 -10.49
N THR A 94 49.47 -19.93 -10.17
CA THR A 94 49.50 -18.69 -10.98
C THR A 94 50.24 -17.51 -10.34
N SER A 95 50.65 -17.60 -9.06
CA SER A 95 51.30 -16.50 -8.34
C SER A 95 52.80 -16.31 -8.61
N LEU A 96 53.42 -17.17 -9.44
CA LEU A 96 54.87 -17.14 -9.69
C LEU A 96 55.30 -16.28 -10.88
N TYR A 97 54.38 -15.74 -11.70
CA TYR A 97 54.74 -15.06 -12.95
C TYR A 97 54.12 -13.67 -13.21
N SER A 98 53.36 -13.07 -12.29
CA SER A 98 52.79 -11.74 -12.51
C SER A 98 53.37 -10.69 -11.56
N ASN A 99 54.30 -9.87 -12.06
CA ASN A 99 54.78 -8.63 -11.41
C ASN A 99 53.76 -7.48 -11.44
N SER A 100 52.53 -7.73 -11.89
CA SER A 100 51.42 -6.81 -11.64
C SER A 100 50.96 -7.01 -10.21
N SER A 101 51.11 -6.00 -9.34
CA SER A 101 50.37 -5.95 -8.08
C SER A 101 48.93 -6.40 -8.36
N PRO A 102 48.39 -7.38 -7.62
CA PRO A 102 47.02 -7.81 -7.84
C PRO A 102 46.14 -6.64 -7.41
N THR A 103 45.78 -5.78 -8.36
CA THR A 103 44.67 -4.88 -8.22
C THR A 103 43.44 -5.77 -8.24
N ILE A 104 43.14 -6.38 -7.09
CA ILE A 104 41.84 -6.98 -6.81
C ILE A 104 40.89 -5.79 -6.77
N SER A 105 40.43 -5.36 -7.95
CA SER A 105 39.21 -4.58 -8.04
C SER A 105 38.17 -5.44 -7.35
N PRO A 106 37.59 -4.99 -6.22
CA PRO A 106 36.51 -5.74 -5.61
C PRO A 106 35.41 -5.82 -6.66
N LYS A 107 35.27 -6.97 -7.32
CA LYS A 107 34.17 -7.25 -8.26
C LYS A 107 32.80 -7.04 -7.59
N ASN A 108 32.80 -6.93 -6.26
CA ASN A 108 31.67 -6.77 -5.37
C ASN A 108 31.72 -5.44 -4.60
N GLY A 109 32.17 -4.34 -5.22
CA GLY A 109 31.85 -2.99 -4.74
C GLY A 109 30.33 -2.74 -4.78
N PRO A 110 29.81 -1.65 -4.18
CA PRO A 110 28.38 -1.31 -4.23
C PRO A 110 28.01 -0.85 -5.65
N THR A 111 27.97 -1.81 -6.57
CA THR A 111 27.41 -1.66 -7.90
C THR A 111 25.89 -1.78 -7.75
N TRP A 112 25.16 -1.02 -8.55
CA TRP A 112 23.69 -1.05 -8.57
C TRP A 112 23.12 -2.49 -8.59
N GLN A 113 23.68 -3.36 -9.42
CA GLN A 113 23.35 -4.79 -9.51
C GLN A 113 23.46 -5.55 -8.16
N THR A 114 24.44 -5.20 -7.31
CA THR A 114 24.63 -5.87 -6.00
C THR A 114 23.70 -5.35 -4.91
N LEU A 115 23.24 -4.11 -5.04
CA LEU A 115 22.35 -3.47 -4.07
C LEU A 115 20.90 -3.85 -4.30
N PHE A 116 20.51 -3.97 -5.57
CA PHE A 116 19.14 -4.22 -6.00
C PHE A 116 18.92 -5.62 -6.58
N ALA A 117 19.96 -6.47 -6.59
CA ALA A 117 19.93 -7.83 -7.12
C ALA A 117 19.33 -7.87 -8.54
N GLU A 118 19.77 -6.96 -9.42
CA GLU A 118 19.16 -6.80 -10.74
C GLU A 118 19.27 -8.07 -11.57
N ASN A 119 18.13 -8.52 -12.07
CA ASN A 119 18.04 -9.55 -13.09
C ASN A 119 17.47 -8.95 -14.37
N TRP A 120 18.31 -8.84 -15.40
CA TRP A 120 17.90 -8.29 -16.71
C TRP A 120 16.79 -9.10 -17.37
N SER A 121 16.63 -10.39 -17.04
CA SER A 121 15.53 -11.21 -17.56
C SER A 121 14.17 -10.88 -16.92
N GLU A 122 14.16 -10.16 -15.79
CA GLU A 122 12.95 -9.75 -15.07
C GLU A 122 12.52 -8.33 -15.45
N TYR A 123 13.18 -7.71 -16.42
CA TYR A 123 12.82 -6.39 -16.88
C TYR A 123 11.44 -6.44 -17.55
N CYS A 124 10.60 -5.50 -17.15
CA CYS A 124 9.24 -5.41 -17.64
C CYS A 124 9.19 -5.06 -19.13
N GLN A 125 8.14 -5.53 -19.82
CA GLN A 125 7.88 -5.12 -21.19
C GLN A 125 7.45 -3.64 -21.24
N THR A 126 7.65 -3.00 -22.40
CA THR A 126 7.07 -1.68 -22.65
C THR A 126 5.56 -1.74 -22.45
N SER A 127 4.99 -0.79 -21.70
CA SER A 127 3.57 -0.74 -21.27
C SER A 127 3.10 -1.78 -20.26
N ALA A 128 4.00 -2.53 -19.62
CA ALA A 128 3.64 -3.37 -18.49
C ALA A 128 3.23 -2.52 -17.27
N PRO A 129 2.32 -3.00 -16.42
CA PRO A 129 1.89 -2.26 -15.22
C PRO A 129 3.05 -2.05 -14.23
N GLU A 130 4.00 -2.98 -14.14
CA GLU A 130 5.22 -2.84 -13.34
C GLU A 130 6.24 -1.83 -13.88
N ALA A 131 6.04 -1.27 -15.08
CA ALA A 131 6.95 -0.27 -15.62
C ALA A 131 6.90 1.03 -14.79
N ASN A 132 8.07 1.67 -14.60
CA ASN A 132 8.17 2.90 -13.80
C ASN A 132 7.43 4.09 -14.45
N ASP A 133 7.24 4.06 -15.77
CA ASP A 133 6.47 5.04 -16.55
C ASP A 133 5.01 4.62 -16.79
N SER A 134 4.55 3.54 -16.15
CA SER A 134 3.19 3.05 -16.27
C SER A 134 2.18 3.98 -15.56
N PRO A 135 0.89 3.94 -15.97
CA PRO A 135 -0.17 4.64 -15.23
C PRO A 135 -0.30 4.14 -13.78
N VAL A 136 0.07 2.89 -13.50
CA VAL A 136 0.06 2.30 -12.16
C VAL A 136 1.09 2.97 -11.25
N SER A 137 2.30 3.18 -11.78
CA SER A 137 3.37 3.89 -11.06
C SER A 137 2.91 5.31 -10.71
N TYR A 138 2.26 6.00 -11.65
CA TYR A 138 1.70 7.32 -11.41
C TYR A 138 0.58 7.33 -10.35
N LEU A 139 -0.32 6.34 -10.39
CA LEU A 139 -1.38 6.18 -9.38
C LEU A 139 -0.78 5.98 -7.98
N SER A 140 0.22 5.10 -7.85
CA SER A 140 0.88 4.84 -6.57
C SER A 140 1.54 6.11 -6.00
N TRP A 141 2.15 6.92 -6.87
CA TRP A 141 2.73 8.20 -6.49
C TRP A 141 1.65 9.18 -6.02
N LEU A 142 0.55 9.32 -6.77
CA LEU A 142 -0.59 10.19 -6.40
C LEU A 142 -1.20 9.80 -5.05
N TYR A 143 -1.39 8.50 -4.82
CA TYR A 143 -1.94 7.99 -3.56
C TYR A 143 -1.04 8.34 -2.38
N ASN A 144 0.27 8.06 -2.49
CA ASN A 144 1.25 8.41 -1.45
C ASN A 144 1.33 9.93 -1.22
N GLN A 145 1.24 10.71 -2.29
CA GLN A 145 1.25 12.17 -2.20
C GLN A 145 0.00 12.69 -1.47
N ALA A 146 -1.18 12.16 -1.78
CA ALA A 146 -2.43 12.50 -1.09
C ALA A 146 -2.34 12.18 0.42
N LEU A 147 -1.82 10.99 0.78
CA LEU A 147 -1.61 10.61 2.18
C LEU A 147 -0.60 11.54 2.88
N SER A 148 0.42 12.02 2.17
CA SER A 148 1.38 12.98 2.73
C SER A 148 0.73 14.32 3.06
N TYR A 149 -0.21 14.80 2.23
CA TYR A 149 -0.93 16.04 2.48
C TYR A 149 -1.90 15.93 3.66
N GLU A 150 -2.61 14.80 3.79
CA GLU A 150 -3.48 14.55 4.94
C GLU A 150 -2.68 14.58 6.25
N LYS A 151 -1.46 13.99 6.28
CA LYS A 151 -0.56 14.04 7.45
C LYS A 151 -0.09 15.46 7.79
N GLN A 152 0.09 16.33 6.80
CA GLN A 152 0.57 17.70 7.01
C GLN A 152 -0.51 18.62 7.61
N MET A 153 -1.76 18.49 7.15
CA MET A 153 -2.86 19.33 7.60
C MET A 153 -3.38 18.94 9.00
N GLY A 154 -3.29 17.66 9.39
CA GLY A 154 -3.68 17.17 10.72
C GLY A 154 -5.09 16.56 10.77
N GLU A 155 -5.31 15.63 11.70
CA GLU A 155 -6.47 14.71 11.72
C GLU A 155 -7.84 15.39 11.97
N ASN A 156 -7.89 16.57 12.57
CA ASN A 156 -9.15 17.15 13.05
C ASN A 156 -9.97 17.90 11.99
N ASP A 157 -9.33 18.35 10.90
CA ASP A 157 -9.99 19.19 9.89
C ASP A 157 -10.34 18.45 8.59
N ILE A 158 -9.94 17.16 8.46
CA ILE A 158 -10.03 16.44 7.19
C ILE A 158 -10.59 15.03 7.38
N ILE A 159 -11.55 14.68 6.53
CA ILE A 159 -11.99 13.30 6.38
C ILE A 159 -10.93 12.56 5.55
N SER A 160 -10.20 11.64 6.18
CA SER A 160 -9.12 10.90 5.54
C SER A 160 -9.58 10.13 4.31
N LEU A 161 -8.66 9.92 3.36
CA LEU A 161 -8.93 9.16 2.16
C LEU A 161 -9.33 7.71 2.49
N SER A 162 -8.68 7.12 3.50
CA SER A 162 -8.99 5.76 3.97
C SER A 162 -10.41 5.63 4.52
N THR A 163 -10.97 6.68 5.12
CA THR A 163 -12.38 6.68 5.58
C THR A 163 -13.34 6.90 4.42
N ARG A 164 -13.01 7.77 3.45
CA ARG A 164 -13.88 8.06 2.31
C ARG A 164 -13.94 6.91 1.30
N ARG A 165 -12.79 6.26 1.06
CA ARG A 165 -12.57 5.24 0.04
C ARG A 165 -11.62 4.16 0.56
N PRO A 166 -12.10 3.29 1.48
CA PRO A 166 -11.30 2.19 2.01
C PRO A 166 -10.87 1.19 0.94
N ASP A 167 -11.65 1.08 -0.14
CA ASP A 167 -11.41 0.21 -1.28
C ASP A 167 -10.09 0.50 -2.02
N LEU A 168 -9.65 1.76 -2.07
CA LEU A 168 -8.41 2.13 -2.77
C LEU A 168 -7.15 1.50 -2.16
N ALA A 169 -7.16 1.22 -0.86
CA ALA A 169 -6.02 0.58 -0.20
C ALA A 169 -5.94 -0.93 -0.47
N GLU A 170 -7.08 -1.55 -0.76
CA GLU A 170 -7.22 -2.99 -1.03
C GLU A 170 -7.18 -3.32 -2.53
N LEU A 171 -7.28 -2.31 -3.39
CA LEU A 171 -7.26 -2.47 -4.84
C LEU A 171 -5.97 -3.15 -5.31
N MET A 172 -6.11 -4.35 -5.87
CA MET A 172 -5.03 -5.08 -6.51
C MET A 172 -4.70 -4.44 -7.86
N LEU A 173 -3.41 -4.19 -8.09
CA LEU A 173 -2.91 -3.57 -9.31
C LEU A 173 -2.39 -4.67 -10.24
N ASP A 174 -3.28 -5.27 -11.02
CA ASP A 174 -2.96 -6.27 -12.03
C ASP A 174 -3.14 -5.73 -13.46
N ASN A 175 -2.79 -6.54 -14.45
CA ASN A 175 -2.90 -6.13 -15.85
C ASN A 175 -4.35 -5.88 -16.26
N ASP A 176 -5.28 -6.69 -15.74
CA ASP A 176 -6.70 -6.60 -16.05
C ASP A 176 -7.31 -5.32 -15.45
N ALA A 177 -7.03 -4.99 -14.19
CA ALA A 177 -7.50 -3.77 -13.55
C ALA A 177 -7.05 -2.49 -14.28
N VAL A 178 -5.90 -2.54 -14.96
CA VAL A 178 -5.34 -1.40 -15.70
C VAL A 178 -5.92 -1.30 -17.11
N ASN A 179 -6.07 -2.43 -17.80
CA ASN A 179 -6.38 -2.45 -19.23
C ASN A 179 -7.85 -2.76 -19.54
N GLN A 180 -8.60 -3.32 -18.59
CA GLN A 180 -10.00 -3.66 -18.78
C GLN A 180 -10.86 -2.40 -18.83
N VAL A 181 -11.65 -2.28 -19.89
CA VAL A 181 -12.64 -1.20 -20.01
C VAL A 181 -13.89 -1.59 -19.22
N VAL A 182 -14.14 -0.88 -18.12
CA VAL A 182 -15.31 -1.07 -17.25
C VAL A 182 -16.21 0.18 -17.30
N PRO A 183 -17.55 0.04 -17.38
CA PRO A 183 -18.46 1.17 -17.31
C PRO A 183 -18.36 1.91 -15.97
N SER A 184 -18.19 3.23 -16.00
CA SER A 184 -18.03 4.03 -14.77
C SER A 184 -19.24 3.94 -13.83
N LEU A 185 -20.46 3.80 -14.37
CA LEU A 185 -21.67 3.68 -13.57
C LEU A 185 -21.70 2.37 -12.75
N GLN A 186 -21.14 1.29 -13.29
CA GLN A 186 -21.05 0.03 -12.58
C GLN A 186 -20.16 0.18 -11.34
N LEU A 187 -18.98 0.80 -11.49
CA LEU A 187 -18.06 1.06 -10.39
C LEU A 187 -18.72 1.92 -9.29
N VAL A 188 -19.48 2.94 -9.68
CA VAL A 188 -20.20 3.79 -8.71
C VAL A 188 -21.20 2.96 -7.91
N ASN A 189 -21.97 2.08 -8.56
CA ASN A 189 -22.93 1.22 -7.87
C ASN A 189 -22.23 0.23 -6.94
N GLU A 190 -21.12 -0.38 -7.36
CA GLU A 190 -20.33 -1.30 -6.54
C GLU A 190 -19.78 -0.61 -5.29
N ILE A 191 -19.20 0.59 -5.44
CA ILE A 191 -18.68 1.39 -4.31
C ILE A 191 -19.81 1.76 -3.34
N LEU A 192 -20.96 2.19 -3.87
CA LEU A 192 -22.13 2.51 -3.03
C LEU A 192 -22.64 1.27 -2.28
N GLU A 193 -22.72 0.12 -2.95
CA GLU A 193 -23.14 -1.13 -2.34
C GLU A 193 -22.18 -1.59 -1.23
N GLN A 194 -20.86 -1.50 -1.46
CA GLN A 194 -19.84 -1.78 -0.46
C GLN A 194 -19.98 -0.87 0.77
N SER A 195 -20.28 0.42 0.56
CA SER A 195 -20.46 1.37 1.67
C SER A 195 -21.70 1.08 2.53
N VAL A 196 -22.77 0.51 1.95
CA VAL A 196 -24.04 0.23 2.62
C VAL A 196 -24.08 -1.17 3.26
N THR A 197 -23.34 -2.13 2.70
CA THR A 197 -23.24 -3.52 3.17
C THR A 197 -23.00 -3.67 4.69
N PRO A 198 -22.05 -2.95 5.34
CA PRO A 198 -21.84 -3.07 6.78
C PRO A 198 -23.05 -2.62 7.62
N TYR A 199 -23.85 -1.66 7.14
CA TYR A 199 -25.08 -1.26 7.83
C TYR A 199 -26.20 -2.29 7.65
N VAL A 200 -26.29 -2.90 6.47
CA VAL A 200 -27.25 -3.98 6.18
C VAL A 200 -26.96 -5.19 7.05
N SER A 201 -25.69 -5.60 7.16
CA SER A 201 -25.30 -6.75 7.97
C SER A 201 -25.56 -6.56 9.46
N MET A 202 -25.51 -5.31 9.96
CA MET A 202 -25.89 -4.93 11.32
C MET A 202 -27.39 -5.06 11.59
N ILE A 203 -28.24 -4.73 10.59
CA ILE A 203 -29.70 -4.86 10.72
C ILE A 203 -30.13 -6.32 10.61
N ASN A 204 -29.62 -7.02 9.60
CA ASN A 204 -29.89 -8.43 9.37
C ASN A 204 -28.75 -9.06 8.56
N SER A 205 -28.01 -9.97 9.20
CA SER A 205 -26.84 -10.61 8.60
C SER A 205 -27.14 -11.55 7.43
N LYS A 206 -28.42 -11.87 7.17
CA LYS A 206 -28.84 -12.76 6.08
C LYS A 206 -29.52 -12.05 4.91
N SER A 207 -29.87 -10.77 5.06
CA SER A 207 -30.54 -10.03 3.99
C SER A 207 -29.55 -9.41 3.01
N THR A 208 -29.90 -9.41 1.73
CA THR A 208 -29.13 -8.70 0.70
C THR A 208 -29.43 -7.20 0.71
N VAL A 209 -28.53 -6.37 0.16
CA VAL A 209 -28.74 -4.91 0.06
C VAL A 209 -30.05 -4.60 -0.69
N SER A 210 -30.33 -5.33 -1.77
CA SER A 210 -31.54 -5.18 -2.58
C SER A 210 -32.84 -5.44 -1.78
N GLU A 211 -32.86 -6.43 -0.89
CA GLU A 211 -34.01 -6.72 -0.04
C GLU A 211 -34.28 -5.62 0.99
N VAL A 212 -33.21 -5.07 1.58
CA VAL A 212 -33.33 -3.96 2.53
C VAL A 212 -33.85 -2.71 1.83
N LEU A 213 -33.35 -2.39 0.63
CA LEU A 213 -33.85 -1.26 -0.16
C LEU A 213 -35.32 -1.43 -0.58
N ALA A 214 -35.78 -2.66 -0.76
CA ALA A 214 -37.18 -2.96 -1.10
C ALA A 214 -38.15 -2.83 0.09
N THR A 215 -37.66 -2.97 1.32
CA THR A 215 -38.50 -2.96 2.53
C THR A 215 -38.45 -1.63 3.28
N THR A 216 -37.40 -0.83 3.07
CA THR A 216 -37.22 0.50 3.64
C THR A 216 -38.23 1.51 3.07
N ARG A 217 -38.79 2.34 3.95
CA ARG A 217 -39.87 3.29 3.60
C ARG A 217 -39.45 4.76 3.58
N TYR A 218 -38.27 5.07 4.12
CA TYR A 218 -37.71 6.42 4.18
C TYR A 218 -36.25 6.36 3.73
N PRO A 219 -35.74 7.33 2.94
CA PRO A 219 -36.36 8.57 2.46
C PRO A 219 -37.37 8.37 1.30
N THR A 220 -37.97 9.46 0.80
CA THR A 220 -39.10 9.48 -0.16
C THR A 220 -38.87 8.75 -1.49
N GLN A 221 -37.62 8.39 -1.82
CA GLN A 221 -37.24 7.64 -3.01
C GLN A 221 -37.32 6.12 -2.82
N LEU A 222 -37.46 5.65 -1.56
CA LEU A 222 -37.63 4.24 -1.22
C LEU A 222 -39.11 3.94 -0.97
N PRO A 223 -39.58 2.70 -1.23
CA PRO A 223 -38.80 1.48 -1.51
C PRO A 223 -38.31 1.33 -2.95
N TYR A 224 -37.11 0.79 -3.12
CA TYR A 224 -36.54 0.39 -4.41
C TYR A 224 -36.45 -1.14 -4.51
N HIS A 225 -37.26 -1.75 -5.39
CA HIS A 225 -37.31 -3.21 -5.56
C HIS A 225 -36.68 -3.63 -6.91
N TYR A 226 -35.38 -3.94 -6.88
CA TYR A 226 -34.59 -4.23 -8.09
C TYR A 226 -35.21 -5.31 -9.01
N PRO A 227 -35.59 -6.53 -8.53
CA PRO A 227 -36.18 -7.54 -9.40
C PRO A 227 -37.51 -7.12 -10.05
N HIS A 228 -38.26 -6.22 -9.41
CA HIS A 228 -39.54 -5.74 -9.93
C HIS A 228 -39.29 -4.75 -11.06
N GLN A 229 -38.34 -3.84 -10.89
CA GLN A 229 -37.91 -2.95 -11.96
C GLN A 229 -37.32 -3.74 -13.14
N GLN A 230 -36.53 -4.77 -12.88
CA GLN A 230 -35.99 -5.62 -13.95
C GLN A 230 -37.10 -6.31 -14.75
N ALA A 231 -38.14 -6.83 -14.08
CA ALA A 231 -39.31 -7.42 -14.73
C ALA A 231 -40.14 -6.40 -15.53
N LEU A 232 -40.28 -5.17 -15.01
CA LEU A 232 -40.94 -4.09 -15.75
C LEU A 232 -40.15 -3.66 -16.97
N LEU A 233 -38.82 -3.58 -16.87
CA LEU A 233 -37.94 -3.26 -17.99
C LEU A 233 -38.00 -4.34 -19.06
N SER A 234 -37.94 -5.62 -18.69
CA SER A 234 -38.04 -6.72 -19.66
C SER A 234 -39.43 -6.80 -20.32
N LEU A 235 -40.51 -6.51 -19.59
CA LEU A 235 -41.85 -6.42 -20.17
C LEU A 235 -41.99 -5.21 -21.11
N LYS A 236 -41.36 -4.09 -20.78
CA LYS A 236 -41.35 -2.90 -21.64
C LYS A 236 -40.52 -3.11 -22.91
N ASP A 237 -39.43 -3.86 -22.80
CA ASP A 237 -38.58 -4.25 -23.92
C ASP A 237 -39.26 -5.28 -24.83
N SER A 238 -40.16 -6.11 -24.27
CA SER A 238 -41.05 -6.91 -25.09
C SER A 238 -42.05 -6.01 -25.82
N ASP A 239 -42.02 -6.03 -27.16
CA ASP A 239 -42.92 -5.25 -28.03
C ASP A 239 -44.42 -5.62 -27.89
N GLU A 240 -44.77 -6.51 -26.95
CA GLU A 240 -46.15 -6.89 -26.70
C GLU A 240 -46.88 -5.82 -25.89
N SER A 241 -47.87 -5.18 -26.51
CA SER A 241 -48.77 -4.28 -25.79
C SER A 241 -49.48 -5.03 -24.65
N LEU A 242 -49.75 -4.34 -23.54
CA LEU A 242 -50.54 -4.87 -22.41
C LEU A 242 -51.91 -5.42 -22.86
N GLN A 243 -52.48 -4.86 -23.92
CA GLN A 243 -53.72 -5.35 -24.53
C GLN A 243 -53.55 -6.75 -25.15
N ALA A 244 -52.42 -7.02 -25.81
CA ALA A 244 -52.12 -8.32 -26.38
C ALA A 244 -51.95 -9.38 -25.29
N VAL A 245 -51.26 -9.04 -24.20
CA VAL A 245 -51.12 -9.93 -23.03
C VAL A 245 -52.48 -10.25 -22.42
N LYS A 246 -53.34 -9.24 -22.21
CA LYS A 246 -54.72 -9.44 -21.71
C LYS A 246 -55.55 -10.36 -22.61
N LYS A 247 -55.45 -10.20 -23.94
CA LYS A 247 -56.15 -11.06 -24.91
C LYS A 247 -55.70 -12.51 -24.86
N LYS A 248 -54.41 -12.78 -24.62
CA LYS A 248 -53.89 -14.15 -24.46
C LYS A 248 -54.33 -14.80 -23.15
N GLN A 249 -54.54 -13.99 -22.10
CA GLN A 249 -54.80 -14.49 -20.75
C GLN A 249 -56.29 -14.68 -20.43
N ILE A 250 -57.19 -13.99 -21.13
CA ILE A 250 -58.63 -14.20 -21.04
C ILE A 250 -59.00 -15.30 -22.05
N PRO A 251 -59.22 -16.56 -21.63
CA PRO A 251 -59.84 -17.52 -22.54
C PRO A 251 -61.20 -16.95 -22.93
N HIS A 252 -61.46 -16.87 -24.24
CA HIS A 252 -62.79 -16.55 -24.73
C HIS A 252 -63.79 -17.51 -24.08
N GLY A 253 -64.52 -17.02 -23.06
CA GLY A 253 -65.73 -17.70 -22.59
C GLY A 253 -66.72 -17.73 -23.74
N PRO A 254 -67.47 -18.84 -23.94
CA PRO A 254 -68.39 -18.94 -25.04
C PRO A 254 -69.43 -17.83 -24.93
N ILE A 255 -69.58 -17.07 -26.01
CA ILE A 255 -70.67 -16.13 -26.20
C ILE A 255 -71.93 -16.99 -26.34
N LEU A 256 -72.82 -16.95 -25.35
CA LEU A 256 -74.22 -17.34 -25.48
C LEU A 256 -75.04 -16.13 -25.91
#